data_AF-A0A843EUJ2-F1
#
_entry.id   AF-A0A843EUJ2-F1
#
_cell.length_a   1.000
_cell.length_b   1.000
_cell.length_c   1.000
_cell.angle_alpha   90.00
_cell.angle_beta   90.00
_cell.angle_gamma   90.00
#
_symmetry.space_group_name_H-M   'P 1'
#
loop_
_entity.id
_entity.type
_entity.pdbx_description
1 polymer ?
#
loop_
_entity_poly.entity_id
_entity_poly.type
_entity_poly.pdbx_seq_one_letter_code
_entity_poly.pdbx_strand_id
1 'polypeptide(L)'
;EEDINRLIKKYNSPYVPGEIHSRKTNNMIKKNQRNAEKLSICNDLLFECSFLNFTQNQKDFIYYLVNRFSDKFKKLHGRCKKEAIILAFIFYVKKLDDSRVMLCNYSICKKYGLTDNVFILIVCRMCDDFAKSLPVGSVETDRYDHEYLSRNGGKI
;
A
#
# COMPACT_ATOMS: atom_id res chain seq x y z
N GLU A 1 9.34 37.55 -18.62
CA GLU A 1 9.79 36.46 -17.72
C GLU A 1 8.80 35.29 -17.62
N GLU A 2 7.48 35.54 -17.57
CA GLU A 2 6.45 34.47 -17.52
C GLU A 2 6.52 33.46 -18.67
N ASP A 3 6.79 33.89 -19.91
CA ASP A 3 6.89 32.98 -21.06
C ASP A 3 8.13 32.08 -21.02
N ILE A 4 9.26 32.60 -20.52
CA ILE A 4 10.49 31.82 -20.33
C ILE A 4 10.27 30.76 -19.25
N ASN A 5 9.64 31.14 -18.13
CA ASN A 5 9.30 30.18 -17.07
C ASN A 5 8.29 29.12 -17.54
N ARG A 6 7.34 29.48 -18.41
CA ARG A 6 6.43 28.52 -19.08
C ARG A 6 7.18 27.54 -19.97
N LEU A 7 8.12 28.02 -20.78
CA LEU A 7 8.94 27.19 -21.66
C LEU A 7 9.88 26.29 -20.87
N ILE A 8 10.53 26.80 -19.83
CA ILE A 8 11.38 26.02 -18.91
C ILE A 8 10.54 24.93 -18.24
N LYS A 9 9.33 25.24 -17.76
CA LYS A 9 8.42 24.23 -17.18
C LYS A 9 7.97 23.19 -18.21
N LYS A 10 7.77 23.59 -19.47
CA LYS A 10 7.42 22.69 -20.58
C LYS A 10 8.56 21.71 -20.91
N TYR A 11 9.81 22.18 -20.96
CA TYR A 11 10.97 21.32 -21.23
C TYR A 11 11.46 20.54 -19.99
N ASN A 12 11.13 21.01 -18.78
CA ASN A 12 11.29 20.24 -17.55
C ASN A 12 10.22 19.16 -17.37
N SER A 13 9.11 19.24 -18.12
CA SER A 13 8.14 18.15 -18.22
C SER A 13 8.70 17.07 -19.14
N PRO A 14 8.90 15.83 -18.68
CA PRO A 14 9.45 14.74 -19.51
C PRO A 14 8.56 14.32 -20.68
N TYR A 15 7.40 14.97 -20.86
CA TYR A 15 6.43 14.65 -21.90
C TYR A 15 5.96 15.91 -22.61
N VAL A 16 6.26 15.97 -23.90
CA VAL A 16 5.69 16.90 -24.87
C VAL A 16 4.92 16.09 -25.91
N PRO A 17 3.63 16.38 -26.16
CA PRO A 17 2.85 15.71 -27.20
C PRO A 17 3.49 15.89 -28.58
N GLY A 18 3.61 14.82 -29.35
CA GLY A 18 4.17 14.84 -30.72
C GLY A 18 5.69 14.63 -30.81
N GLU A 19 6.42 14.62 -29.69
CA GLU A 19 7.85 14.32 -29.69
C GLU A 19 8.15 12.81 -29.66
N ILE A 20 9.21 12.40 -30.35
CA ILE A 20 9.71 11.02 -30.31
C ILE A 20 10.42 10.79 -28.98
N HIS A 21 9.75 10.07 -28.09
CA HIS A 21 10.31 9.72 -26.78
C HIS A 21 11.15 8.44 -26.85
N SER A 22 12.25 8.41 -26.11
CA SER A 22 13.03 7.18 -25.93
C SER A 22 12.19 6.07 -25.27
N ARG A 23 12.55 4.80 -25.50
CA ARG A 23 11.88 3.65 -24.86
C ARG A 23 11.86 3.77 -23.32
N LYS A 24 12.94 4.33 -22.74
CA LYS A 24 13.06 4.57 -21.29
C LYS A 24 12.05 5.63 -20.82
N THR A 25 11.94 6.75 -21.53
CA THR A 25 11.00 7.84 -21.23
C THR A 25 9.56 7.36 -21.34
N ASN A 26 9.21 6.65 -22.41
CA ASN A 26 7.88 6.06 -22.59
C ASN A 26 7.49 5.10 -21.46
N ASN A 27 8.44 4.26 -21.00
CA ASN A 27 8.19 3.36 -19.88
C ASN A 27 7.94 4.11 -18.55
N MET A 28 8.68 5.19 -18.31
CA MET A 28 8.51 6.05 -17.14
C MET A 28 7.15 6.76 -17.17
N ILE A 29 6.75 7.32 -18.30
CA ILE A 29 5.44 7.97 -18.48
C ILE A 29 4.32 6.97 -18.20
N LYS A 30 4.36 5.76 -18.82
CA LYS A 30 3.37 4.71 -18.58
C LYS A 30 3.32 4.29 -17.11
N LYS A 31 4.47 4.26 -16.42
CA LYS A 31 4.53 3.96 -14.98
C LYS A 31 3.83 5.04 -14.16
N ASN A 32 4.13 6.31 -14.43
CA ASN A 32 3.52 7.44 -13.73
C ASN A 32 2.00 7.50 -13.95
N GLN A 33 1.54 7.26 -15.19
CA GLN A 33 0.10 7.17 -15.51
C GLN A 33 -0.59 6.06 -14.71
N ARG A 34 -0.01 4.85 -14.66
CA ARG A 34 -0.56 3.74 -13.88
C ARG A 34 -0.58 4.02 -12.38
N ASN A 35 0.33 4.85 -11.88
CA ASN A 35 0.35 5.23 -10.46
C ASN A 35 -0.69 6.30 -10.16
N ALA A 36 -0.84 7.31 -11.03
CA ALA A 36 -1.91 8.30 -10.95
C ALA A 36 -3.30 7.65 -10.99
N GLU A 37 -3.51 6.65 -11.86
CA GLU A 37 -4.75 5.87 -11.93
C GLU A 37 -5.09 5.21 -10.58
N LYS A 38 -4.11 4.58 -9.92
CA LYS A 38 -4.34 3.93 -8.61
C LYS A 38 -4.67 4.94 -7.52
N LEU A 39 -4.03 6.12 -7.54
CA LEU A 39 -4.34 7.19 -6.59
C LEU A 39 -5.75 7.76 -6.84
N SER A 40 -6.17 7.87 -8.10
CA SER A 40 -7.56 8.23 -8.45
C SER A 40 -8.54 7.21 -7.86
N ILE A 41 -8.33 5.92 -8.12
CA ILE A 41 -9.16 4.84 -7.55
C ILE A 41 -9.18 4.90 -6.02
N CYS A 42 -8.03 5.22 -5.39
CA CYS A 42 -7.95 5.38 -3.94
C CYS A 42 -8.83 6.53 -3.43
N ASN A 43 -8.83 7.67 -4.12
CA ASN A 43 -9.71 8.80 -3.76
C ASN A 43 -11.18 8.42 -3.88
N ASP A 44 -11.55 7.75 -4.97
CA ASP A 44 -12.94 7.32 -5.21
C ASP A 44 -13.40 6.35 -4.12
N LEU A 45 -12.56 5.36 -3.78
CA LEU A 45 -12.87 4.40 -2.71
C LEU A 45 -12.91 5.04 -1.32
N LEU A 46 -12.02 6.00 -1.02
CA LEU A 46 -12.05 6.75 0.23
C LEU A 46 -13.33 7.58 0.35
N PHE A 47 -13.82 8.14 -0.76
CA PHE A 47 -15.10 8.85 -0.79
C PHE A 47 -16.28 7.89 -0.57
N GLU A 48 -16.31 6.75 -1.27
CA GLU A 48 -17.33 5.71 -1.05
C GLU A 48 -17.30 5.16 0.40
N CYS A 49 -16.11 5.11 1.02
CA CYS A 49 -15.90 4.69 2.42
C CYS A 49 -16.02 5.82 3.45
N SER A 50 -16.59 6.98 3.10
CA SER A 50 -16.70 8.14 4.00
C SER A 50 -17.37 7.81 5.35
N PHE A 51 -18.29 6.85 5.39
CA PHE A 51 -18.94 6.35 6.61
C PHE A 51 -17.97 5.74 7.65
N LEU A 52 -16.74 5.40 7.26
CA LEU A 52 -15.70 4.89 8.18
C LEU A 52 -15.00 6.01 8.97
N ASN A 53 -15.25 7.28 8.63
CA ASN A 53 -14.73 8.47 9.32
C ASN A 53 -13.20 8.46 9.51
N PHE A 54 -12.45 8.42 8.40
CA PHE A 54 -10.98 8.43 8.44
C PHE A 54 -10.40 9.80 8.83
N THR A 55 -9.42 9.78 9.75
CA THR A 55 -8.57 10.95 10.04
C THR A 55 -7.60 11.23 8.88
N GLN A 56 -7.01 12.43 8.84
CA GLN A 56 -6.04 12.76 7.80
C GLN A 56 -4.82 11.83 7.84
N ASN A 57 -4.29 11.52 9.04
CA ASN A 57 -3.17 10.59 9.20
C ASN A 57 -3.48 9.20 8.65
N GLN A 58 -4.72 8.71 8.84
CA GLN A 58 -5.15 7.42 8.29
C GLN A 58 -5.20 7.47 6.75
N LYS A 59 -5.71 8.56 6.17
CA LYS A 59 -5.71 8.76 4.70
C LYS A 59 -4.29 8.81 4.15
N ASP A 60 -3.40 9.55 4.79
CA ASP A 60 -1.99 9.66 4.40
C ASP A 60 -1.29 8.30 4.45
N PHE A 61 -1.59 7.48 5.46
CA PHE A 61 -1.08 6.12 5.54
C PHE A 61 -1.63 5.21 4.43
N ILE A 62 -2.90 5.34 4.06
CA ILE A 62 -3.49 4.62 2.92
C ILE A 62 -2.80 5.03 1.61
N TYR A 63 -2.58 6.34 1.38
CA TYR A 63 -1.84 6.83 0.22
C TYR A 63 -0.40 6.31 0.19
N TYR A 64 0.25 6.26 1.34
CA TYR A 64 1.57 5.65 1.48
C TYR A 64 1.55 4.18 1.03
N LEU A 65 0.59 3.38 1.49
CA LEU A 65 0.48 1.96 1.09
C LEU A 65 0.27 1.81 -0.42
N VAL A 66 -0.62 2.61 -1.02
CA VAL A 66 -0.87 2.60 -2.47
C VAL A 66 0.39 2.94 -3.26
N ASN A 67 1.14 3.95 -2.83
CA ASN A 67 2.38 4.36 -3.48
C ASN A 67 3.50 3.32 -3.30
N ARG A 68 3.70 2.82 -2.08
CA ARG A 68 4.71 1.84 -1.72
C ARG A 68 4.57 0.55 -2.52
N PHE A 69 3.34 0.08 -2.68
CA PHE A 69 3.01 -1.15 -3.39
C PHE A 69 2.65 -0.93 -4.85
N SER A 70 2.73 0.29 -5.38
CA SER A 70 2.23 0.63 -6.72
C SER A 70 2.72 -0.33 -7.82
N ASP A 71 3.99 -0.71 -7.84
CA ASP A 71 4.55 -1.67 -8.82
C ASP A 71 4.35 -3.15 -8.44
N LYS A 72 3.84 -3.41 -7.23
CA LYS A 72 3.74 -4.74 -6.61
C LYS A 72 2.30 -5.24 -6.42
N PHE A 73 1.27 -4.55 -6.92
CA PHE A 73 -0.13 -5.02 -6.79
C PHE A 73 -0.31 -6.46 -7.29
N LYS A 74 0.34 -6.83 -8.41
CA LYS A 74 0.29 -8.22 -8.91
C LYS A 74 0.95 -9.23 -7.96
N LYS A 75 1.95 -8.81 -7.19
CA LYS A 75 2.59 -9.65 -6.16
C LYS A 75 1.68 -9.80 -4.94
N LEU A 76 0.95 -8.75 -4.57
CA LEU A 76 -0.05 -8.80 -3.50
C LEU A 76 -1.21 -9.72 -3.88
N HIS A 77 -1.80 -9.56 -5.08
CA HIS A 77 -2.80 -10.49 -5.57
C HIS A 77 -2.96 -10.43 -7.11
N GLY A 78 -2.36 -11.38 -7.82
CA GLY A 78 -2.31 -11.37 -9.29
C GLY A 78 -3.66 -11.45 -10.02
N ARG A 79 -4.68 -12.06 -9.41
CA ARG A 79 -6.03 -12.20 -9.98
C ARG A 79 -7.04 -11.15 -9.48
N CYS A 80 -6.65 -10.29 -8.55
CA CYS A 80 -7.59 -9.33 -7.95
C CYS A 80 -7.57 -8.02 -8.73
N LYS A 81 -8.71 -7.33 -8.72
CA LYS A 81 -8.82 -5.97 -9.26
C LYS A 81 -8.03 -5.00 -8.37
N LYS A 82 -7.58 -3.87 -8.94
CA LYS A 82 -6.78 -2.86 -8.21
C LYS A 82 -7.59 -2.29 -7.05
N GLU A 83 -8.88 -2.07 -7.30
CA GLU A 83 -9.90 -1.57 -6.41
C GLU A 83 -9.97 -2.41 -5.13
N ALA A 84 -10.01 -3.74 -5.26
CA ALA A 84 -10.07 -4.63 -4.11
C ALA A 84 -8.77 -4.65 -3.29
N ILE A 85 -7.60 -4.48 -3.94
CA ILE A 85 -6.32 -4.34 -3.23
C ILE A 85 -6.28 -3.02 -2.46
N ILE A 86 -6.69 -1.92 -3.08
CA ILE A 86 -6.76 -0.61 -2.42
C ILE A 86 -7.77 -0.63 -1.29
N LEU A 87 -8.94 -1.25 -1.50
CA LEU A 87 -9.96 -1.43 -0.47
C LEU A 87 -9.42 -2.26 0.70
N ALA A 88 -8.60 -3.28 0.43
CA ALA A 88 -7.92 -4.03 1.49
C ALA A 88 -6.99 -3.14 2.31
N PHE A 89 -6.28 -2.19 1.70
CA PHE A 89 -5.48 -1.21 2.46
C PHE A 89 -6.36 -0.31 3.33
N ILE A 90 -7.47 0.18 2.79
CA ILE A 90 -8.43 1.02 3.54
C ILE A 90 -8.94 0.27 4.79
N PHE A 91 -9.39 -0.98 4.61
CA PHE A 91 -9.88 -1.79 5.73
C PHE A 91 -8.78 -2.26 6.67
N TYR A 92 -7.55 -2.46 6.18
CA TYR A 92 -6.40 -2.73 7.03
C TYR A 92 -6.16 -1.57 8.00
N VAL A 93 -6.07 -0.34 7.48
CA VAL A 93 -5.87 0.85 8.32
C VAL A 93 -7.02 1.02 9.31
N LYS A 94 -8.26 0.77 8.89
CA LYS A 94 -9.40 0.84 9.81
C LYS A 94 -9.37 -0.26 10.89
N LYS A 95 -8.92 -1.47 10.55
CA LYS A 95 -8.79 -2.58 11.50
C LYS A 95 -7.66 -2.39 12.53
N LEU A 96 -6.64 -1.61 12.20
CA LEU A 96 -5.62 -1.20 13.19
C LEU A 96 -6.20 -0.29 14.28
N ASP A 97 -7.24 0.49 13.93
CA ASP A 97 -7.94 1.39 14.83
C ASP A 97 -9.09 0.68 15.59
N ASP A 98 -9.91 -0.11 14.88
CA ASP A 98 -10.99 -0.90 15.47
C ASP A 98 -10.98 -2.35 14.96
N SER A 99 -10.60 -3.28 15.84
CA SER A 99 -10.51 -4.71 15.52
C SER A 99 -11.86 -5.37 15.22
N ARG A 100 -12.98 -4.78 15.66
CA ARG A 100 -14.35 -5.32 15.50
C ARG A 100 -14.91 -5.14 14.09
N VAL A 101 -14.23 -4.38 13.24
CA VAL A 101 -14.61 -4.15 11.85
C VAL A 101 -14.62 -5.49 11.11
N MET A 102 -15.78 -5.96 10.65
CA MET A 102 -15.93 -7.19 9.86
C MET A 102 -16.24 -6.83 8.42
N LEU A 103 -15.46 -7.33 7.45
CA LEU A 103 -15.61 -6.94 6.04
C LEU A 103 -16.98 -7.35 5.47
N CYS A 104 -17.55 -8.46 5.95
CA CYS A 104 -18.85 -8.96 5.52
C CYS A 104 -20.02 -7.98 5.76
N ASN A 105 -19.86 -7.05 6.72
CA ASN A 105 -20.88 -6.06 7.07
C ASN A 105 -20.95 -4.90 6.07
N TYR A 106 -19.97 -4.76 5.18
CA TYR A 106 -19.87 -3.62 4.28
C TYR A 106 -20.21 -4.02 2.83
N SER A 107 -21.25 -3.40 2.28
CA SER A 107 -21.70 -3.64 0.90
C SER A 107 -20.61 -3.33 -0.13
N ILE A 108 -19.76 -2.33 0.13
CA ILE A 108 -18.64 -1.97 -0.74
C ILE A 108 -17.63 -3.11 -0.90
N CYS A 109 -17.39 -3.90 0.15
CA CYS A 109 -16.52 -5.08 0.08
C CYS A 109 -17.08 -6.11 -0.89
N LYS A 110 -18.40 -6.33 -0.86
CA LYS A 110 -19.09 -7.24 -1.80
C LYS A 110 -19.02 -6.71 -3.24
N LYS A 111 -19.27 -5.41 -3.43
CA LYS A 111 -19.22 -4.73 -4.75
C LYS A 111 -17.88 -4.94 -5.46
N TYR A 112 -16.77 -4.82 -4.73
CA TYR A 112 -15.43 -4.97 -5.30
C TYR A 112 -14.83 -6.37 -5.16
N GLY A 113 -15.56 -7.32 -4.56
CA GLY A 113 -15.12 -8.72 -4.41
C GLY A 113 -14.03 -8.92 -3.34
N LEU A 114 -13.96 -8.04 -2.34
CA LEU A 114 -13.08 -8.18 -1.19
C LEU A 114 -13.72 -9.09 -0.13
N THR A 115 -13.36 -10.38 -0.17
CA THR A 115 -13.74 -11.36 0.87
C THR A 115 -12.69 -11.40 1.97
N ASP A 116 -13.03 -11.97 3.14
CA ASP A 116 -12.08 -12.10 4.25
C ASP A 116 -10.81 -12.88 3.85
N ASN A 117 -10.94 -13.93 3.04
CA ASN A 117 -9.81 -14.71 2.53
C ASN A 117 -8.89 -13.87 1.63
N VAL A 118 -9.48 -13.06 0.74
CA VAL A 118 -8.71 -12.18 -0.15
C VAL A 118 -8.02 -11.09 0.66
N PHE A 119 -8.72 -10.52 1.64
CA PHE A 119 -8.18 -9.53 2.56
C PHE A 119 -6.97 -10.08 3.34
N ILE A 120 -7.13 -11.23 4.00
CA ILE A 120 -6.04 -11.88 4.77
C ILE A 120 -4.84 -12.14 3.86
N LEU A 121 -5.06 -12.68 2.66
CA LEU A 121 -3.98 -12.97 1.72
C LEU A 121 -3.19 -11.71 1.32
N ILE A 122 -3.88 -10.61 1.06
CA ILE A 122 -3.26 -9.32 0.72
C ILE A 122 -2.45 -8.80 1.91
N VAL A 123 -3.03 -8.82 3.12
CA VAL A 123 -2.39 -8.33 4.34
C VAL A 123 -1.16 -9.16 4.69
N CYS A 124 -1.24 -10.49 4.65
CA CYS A 124 -0.07 -11.36 4.90
C CYS A 124 1.08 -11.04 3.94
N ARG A 125 0.81 -10.92 2.64
CA ARG A 125 1.83 -10.60 1.64
C ARG A 125 2.41 -9.20 1.81
N MET A 126 1.60 -8.26 2.29
CA MET A 126 2.05 -6.92 2.65
C MET A 126 3.00 -6.98 3.85
N CYS A 127 2.63 -7.70 4.92
CA CYS A 127 3.48 -7.92 6.09
C CYS A 127 4.79 -8.62 5.72
N ASP A 128 4.76 -9.62 4.84
CA ASP A 128 5.96 -10.30 4.34
C ASP A 128 6.91 -9.34 3.60
N ASP A 129 6.38 -8.42 2.80
CA ASP A 129 7.19 -7.40 2.10
C ASP A 129 7.82 -6.42 3.10
N PHE A 130 7.08 -6.03 4.13
CA PHE A 130 7.59 -5.19 5.22
C PHE A 130 8.68 -5.89 6.03
N ALA A 131 8.45 -7.13 6.44
CA ALA A 131 9.41 -7.95 7.18
C ALA A 131 10.74 -8.12 6.43
N LYS A 132 10.69 -8.31 5.10
CA LYS A 132 11.89 -8.38 4.24
C LYS A 132 12.64 -7.06 4.10
N SER A 133 11.96 -5.94 4.31
CA SER A 133 12.57 -4.61 4.24
C SER A 133 13.12 -4.09 5.57
N LEU A 134 12.72 -4.73 6.67
CA LEU A 134 13.29 -4.47 7.98
C LEU A 134 14.62 -5.22 8.07
N PRO A 135 15.76 -4.54 8.32
CA PRO A 135 16.97 -5.26 8.69
C PRO A 135 16.66 -6.02 9.97
N VAL A 136 16.79 -7.35 9.93
CA VAL A 136 16.92 -8.13 11.16
C VAL A 136 18.30 -7.77 11.70
N GLY A 137 18.37 -6.69 12.46
CA GLY A 137 19.53 -6.45 13.30
C GLY A 137 19.65 -7.68 14.19
N SER A 138 20.75 -8.41 14.10
CA SER A 138 21.16 -9.27 15.19
C SER A 138 21.30 -8.36 16.40
N VAL A 139 20.27 -8.32 17.25
CA VAL A 139 20.49 -7.86 18.61
C VAL A 139 21.37 -8.95 19.19
N GLU A 140 22.68 -8.69 19.29
CA GLU A 140 23.53 -9.42 20.23
C GLU A 140 22.86 -9.24 21.59
N THR A 141 22.05 -10.23 21.94
CA THR A 141 21.52 -10.35 23.27
C THR A 141 22.60 -11.10 24.02
N ASP A 142 23.40 -10.39 24.82
CA ASP A 142 24.31 -10.98 25.82
C ASP A 142 23.57 -11.77 26.91
N ARG A 143 22.34 -12.20 26.66
CA ARG A 143 21.47 -12.89 27.62
C ARG A 143 20.68 -13.98 26.91
N TYR A 144 21.40 -14.98 26.45
CA TYR A 144 20.86 -16.34 26.42
C TYR A 144 21.46 -17.09 27.62
N ASP A 145 20.98 -16.77 28.83
CA ASP A 145 21.37 -17.50 30.04
C ASP A 145 20.75 -18.89 29.99
N HIS A 146 21.48 -19.85 29.41
CA HIS A 146 21.17 -21.27 29.50
C HIS A 146 21.00 -21.74 30.96
N GLU A 147 21.57 -21.01 31.94
CA GLU A 147 21.41 -21.28 33.37
C GLU A 147 19.99 -21.02 33.90
N TYR A 148 19.25 -20.04 33.36
CA TYR A 148 17.91 -19.71 33.86
C TYR A 148 16.88 -20.79 33.51
N LEU A 149 17.03 -21.39 32.33
CA LEU A 149 16.16 -22.49 31.86
C LEU A 149 16.54 -23.84 32.48
N SER A 150 17.82 -24.04 32.83
CA SER A 150 18.27 -25.28 33.47
C SER A 150 17.95 -25.33 34.96
N ARG A 151 17.92 -24.18 35.66
CA ARG A 151 17.63 -24.11 37.10
C ARG A 151 16.15 -24.19 37.44
N ASN A 152 15.26 -23.67 36.58
CA ASN A 152 13.81 -23.64 36.84
C ASN A 152 13.05 -24.66 35.99
N GLY A 153 13.52 -25.91 35.98
CA GLY A 153 12.98 -27.01 35.18
C GLY A 153 11.46 -26.96 34.95
N GLY A 154 11.08 -26.37 33.80
CA GLY A 154 9.74 -26.36 33.22
C GLY A 154 8.54 -26.42 34.17
N LYS A 155 8.42 -25.48 35.11
CA LYS A 155 7.15 -25.25 35.82
C LYS A 155 6.79 -23.78 35.80
N ILE A 156 5.66 -23.51 35.14
CA ILE A 156 4.92 -22.24 35.18
C ILE A 156 4.25 -22.12 36.54
#